data_AF-A0A6C0DRM7-F1
#
_entry.id   AF-A0A6C0DRM7-F1
#
_cell.length_a   1.000
_cell.length_b   1.000
_cell.length_c   1.000
_cell.angle_alpha   90.00
_cell.angle_beta   90.00
_cell.angle_gamma   90.00
#
_symmetry.space_group_name_H-M   'P 1'
#
loop_
_entity.id
_entity.type
_entity.pdbx_description
1 polymer ?
#
loop_
_entity_poly.entity_id
_entity_poly.type
_entity_poly.pdbx_seq_one_letter_code
_entity_poly.pdbx_strand_id
1 'polypeptide(L)'
;MTAQECRRIPCIVDERICGDTFLRAEKMGPFEFVISDIFIFNSNCVFACSTFEQRYHWLKDLMDTFIYPTKFTAQLIHKKDLNKTHRVRGYEEHPDEPGKHGYFTDSDDRQDITKLPIPDCYEVAAGGYLKVPDLKTSVFLRSKGSAFKLKCSKNDDGSWTVLENIPSID
;
A
#
# COMPACT_ATOMS: atom_id res chain seq x y z
N MET A 1 -10.55 -13.33 14.94
CA MET A 1 -9.88 -12.25 15.68
C MET A 1 -9.87 -12.63 17.14
N THR A 2 -8.71 -12.93 17.71
CA THR A 2 -8.60 -13.11 19.16
C THR A 2 -8.55 -11.73 19.82
N ALA A 3 -9.01 -11.61 21.07
CA ALA A 3 -9.02 -10.35 21.82
C ALA A 3 -7.62 -9.68 21.97
N GLN A 4 -6.55 -10.37 21.60
CA GLN A 4 -5.17 -9.87 21.56
C GLN A 4 -4.85 -8.98 20.35
N GLU A 5 -5.69 -8.92 19.32
CA GLU A 5 -5.46 -8.07 18.13
C GLU A 5 -6.03 -6.65 18.29
N CYS A 6 -6.90 -6.42 19.27
CA CYS A 6 -7.47 -5.12 19.58
C CYS A 6 -6.46 -4.26 20.35
N ARG A 7 -5.68 -3.45 19.63
CA ARG A 7 -4.79 -2.46 20.22
C ARG A 7 -5.55 -1.16 20.47
N ARG A 8 -5.57 -0.71 21.72
CA ARG A 8 -6.04 0.64 22.06
C ARG A 8 -5.00 1.64 21.59
N ILE A 9 -5.45 2.62 20.83
CA ILE A 9 -4.62 3.74 20.39
C ILE A 9 -5.10 5.02 21.07
N PRO A 10 -4.21 5.87 21.59
CA PRO A 10 -4.61 7.17 22.11
C PRO A 10 -5.08 8.03 20.93
N CYS A 11 -6.32 8.48 20.94
CA CYS A 11 -6.87 9.35 19.90
C CYS A 11 -7.58 10.53 20.58
N ILE A 12 -7.47 11.72 19.99
CA ILE A 12 -8.28 12.87 20.37
C ILE A 12 -9.30 13.06 19.26
N VAL A 13 -10.56 12.95 19.66
CA VAL A 13 -11.70 13.14 18.78
C VAL A 13 -12.61 14.16 19.44
N ASP A 14 -13.16 15.06 18.64
CA ASP A 14 -14.18 16.00 19.07
C ASP A 14 -15.43 15.27 19.61
N GLU A 15 -16.02 15.81 20.68
CA GLU A 15 -17.20 15.27 21.36
C GLU A 15 -18.45 15.13 20.46
N ARG A 16 -18.48 15.81 19.31
CA ARG A 16 -19.55 15.69 18.31
C ARG A 16 -19.50 14.38 17.51
N ILE A 17 -18.39 13.63 17.58
CA ILE A 17 -18.35 12.23 17.17
C ILE A 17 -18.78 11.39 18.38
N CYS A 18 -20.10 11.31 18.55
CA CYS A 18 -20.73 10.77 19.75
C CYS A 18 -21.28 9.34 19.59
N GLY A 19 -21.29 8.80 18.37
CA GLY A 19 -21.74 7.43 18.08
C GLY A 19 -20.62 6.54 17.57
N ASP A 20 -20.91 5.24 17.47
CA ASP A 20 -19.96 4.26 16.95
C ASP A 20 -19.52 4.64 15.55
N THR A 21 -18.22 4.78 15.33
CA THR A 21 -17.63 5.18 14.05
C THR A 21 -16.58 4.17 13.65
N PHE A 22 -16.72 3.61 12.46
CA PHE A 22 -15.86 2.57 11.92
C PHE A 22 -15.13 3.10 10.70
N LEU A 23 -13.82 3.26 10.85
CA LEU A 23 -12.92 3.72 9.80
C LEU A 23 -12.10 2.55 9.26
N ARG A 24 -11.89 2.52 7.95
CA ARG A 24 -10.90 1.63 7.34
C ARG A 24 -9.53 2.29 7.47
N ALA A 25 -8.64 1.63 8.20
CA ALA A 25 -7.32 2.15 8.51
C ALA A 25 -6.20 1.16 8.13
N GLU A 26 -5.12 1.70 7.60
CA GLU A 26 -3.88 0.99 7.29
C GLU A 26 -2.78 1.49 8.23
N LYS A 27 -2.14 0.58 8.97
CA LYS A 27 -1.09 0.95 9.92
C LYS A 27 0.24 1.10 9.20
N MET A 28 0.79 2.31 9.20
CA MET A 28 2.10 2.61 8.59
C MET A 28 3.24 2.60 9.62
N GLY A 29 2.94 3.00 10.85
CA GLY A 29 3.90 3.06 11.95
C GLY A 29 3.25 2.77 13.31
N PRO A 30 3.99 2.92 14.42
CA PRO A 30 3.44 2.70 15.76
C PRO A 30 2.24 3.58 16.09
N PHE A 31 2.26 4.84 15.65
CA PHE A 31 1.22 5.85 15.87
C PHE A 31 0.73 6.51 14.58
N GLU A 32 1.06 5.95 13.42
CA GLU A 32 0.72 6.53 12.12
C GLU A 32 -0.21 5.60 11.36
N PHE A 33 -1.39 6.10 11.03
CA PHE A 33 -2.46 5.34 10.40
C PHE A 33 -3.03 6.12 9.22
N VAL A 34 -3.13 5.45 8.08
CA VAL A 34 -3.76 6.00 6.88
C VAL A 34 -5.22 5.60 6.91
N ILE A 35 -6.12 6.58 6.83
CA ILE A 35 -7.56 6.32 6.78
C ILE A 35 -8.00 6.39 5.31
N SER A 36 -8.57 5.29 4.84
CA SER A 36 -8.90 5.08 3.43
C SER A 36 -10.39 5.12 3.12
N ASP A 37 -11.26 4.85 4.10
CA ASP A 37 -12.71 4.88 3.93
C ASP A 37 -13.41 4.97 5.30
N ILE A 38 -14.71 5.29 5.29
CA ILE A 38 -15.60 5.29 6.46
C ILE A 38 -16.77 4.33 6.21
N PHE A 39 -16.96 3.36 7.11
CA PHE A 39 -18.03 2.36 6.97
C PHE A 39 -19.28 2.77 7.73
N ILE A 40 -19.10 3.18 8.99
CA ILE A 40 -20.15 3.67 9.88
C ILE A 40 -19.70 5.02 10.44
N PHE A 41 -20.60 6.00 10.45
CA PHE A 41 -20.38 7.31 11.06
C PHE A 41 -21.50 7.61 12.05
N ASN A 42 -21.17 7.88 13.31
CA ASN A 42 -22.15 8.15 14.37
C ASN A 42 -23.32 7.14 14.36
N SER A 43 -22.98 5.84 14.37
CA SER A 43 -23.90 4.70 14.33
C SER A 43 -24.74 4.55 13.04
N ASN A 44 -24.51 5.36 12.01
CA ASN A 44 -25.17 5.22 10.71
C ASN A 44 -24.25 4.51 9.70
N CYS A 45 -24.76 3.48 9.04
CA CYS A 45 -24.04 2.76 7.97
C CYS A 45 -24.02 3.59 6.68
N VAL A 46 -23.04 4.47 6.55
CA VAL A 46 -22.88 5.32 5.36
C VAL A 46 -22.47 4.52 4.13
N PHE A 47 -21.76 3.41 4.30
CA PHE A 47 -21.35 2.54 3.20
C PHE A 47 -22.53 2.07 2.33
N ALA A 48 -23.66 1.72 2.95
CA ALA A 48 -24.81 1.15 2.26
C ALA A 48 -25.57 2.16 1.37
N CYS A 49 -25.43 3.46 1.63
CA CYS A 49 -26.23 4.50 0.99
C CYS A 49 -25.43 5.56 0.22
N SER A 50 -24.10 5.42 0.15
CA SER A 50 -23.25 6.38 -0.56
C SER A 50 -22.18 5.68 -1.41
N THR A 51 -21.71 6.38 -2.44
CA THR A 51 -20.58 5.92 -3.27
C THR A 51 -19.26 6.07 -2.51
N PHE A 52 -18.20 5.41 -2.98
CA PHE A 52 -16.87 5.57 -2.39
C PHE A 52 -16.39 7.03 -2.47
N GLU A 53 -16.60 7.69 -3.62
CA GLU A 53 -16.18 9.09 -3.81
C GLU A 53 -16.83 10.03 -2.77
N GLN A 54 -18.13 9.88 -2.51
CA GLN A 54 -18.83 10.65 -1.49
C GLN A 54 -18.18 10.44 -0.11
N ARG A 55 -17.96 9.18 0.28
CA ARG A 55 -17.34 8.86 1.58
C ARG A 55 -15.91 9.37 1.68
N TYR A 56 -15.15 9.30 0.59
CA TYR A 56 -13.79 9.80 0.51
C TYR A 56 -13.72 11.31 0.76
N HIS A 57 -14.64 12.08 0.17
CA HIS A 57 -14.71 13.52 0.41
C HIS A 57 -15.20 13.85 1.82
N TRP A 58 -16.29 13.23 2.28
CA TRP A 58 -16.79 13.44 3.64
C TRP A 58 -15.74 13.08 4.67
N LEU A 59 -15.02 11.98 4.49
CA LEU A 59 -13.97 11.55 5.41
C LEU A 59 -12.89 12.63 5.55
N LYS A 60 -12.46 13.26 4.44
CA LYS A 60 -11.47 14.34 4.51
C LYS A 60 -11.97 15.50 5.37
N ASP A 61 -13.21 15.95 5.11
CA ASP A 61 -13.80 17.06 5.85
C ASP A 61 -14.01 16.71 7.34
N LEU A 62 -14.45 15.48 7.63
CA LEU A 62 -14.64 14.97 8.99
C LEU A 62 -13.31 14.92 9.75
N MET A 63 -12.25 14.42 9.13
CA MET A 63 -10.93 14.34 9.75
C MET A 63 -10.40 15.74 10.05
N ASP A 64 -10.49 16.68 9.11
CA ASP A 64 -10.02 18.06 9.30
C ASP A 64 -10.84 18.81 10.36
N THR A 65 -12.12 18.49 10.52
CA THR A 65 -13.02 19.17 11.46
C THR A 65 -12.97 18.60 12.88
N PHE A 66 -12.76 17.29 13.03
CA PHE A 66 -13.00 16.61 14.31
C PHE A 66 -11.79 15.85 14.86
N ILE A 67 -10.70 15.71 14.09
CA ILE A 67 -9.53 14.93 14.49
C ILE A 67 -8.31 15.85 14.56
N TYR A 68 -7.76 15.99 15.77
CA TYR A 68 -6.65 16.90 16.03
C TYR A 68 -5.45 16.11 16.56
N PRO A 69 -4.43 15.84 15.72
CA PRO A 69 -3.27 15.09 16.16
C PRO A 69 -2.43 15.93 17.14
N THR A 70 -1.99 15.30 18.23
CA THR A 70 -0.98 15.84 19.14
C THR A 70 0.22 14.88 19.19
N LYS A 71 1.34 15.32 19.78
CA LYS A 71 2.59 14.56 19.80
C LYS A 71 2.48 13.15 20.42
N PHE A 72 1.46 12.88 21.22
CA PHE A 72 1.28 11.64 21.98
C PHE A 72 0.05 10.82 21.55
N THR A 73 -0.62 11.22 20.48
CA THR A 73 -1.82 10.55 19.95
C THR A 73 -1.53 9.92 18.60
N ALA A 74 -2.37 8.98 18.20
CA ALA A 74 -2.39 8.45 16.86
C ALA A 74 -2.59 9.59 15.85
N GLN A 75 -1.73 9.61 14.84
CA GLN A 75 -1.84 10.46 13.68
C GLN A 75 -2.67 9.71 12.63
N LEU A 76 -3.84 10.27 12.33
CA LEU A 76 -4.71 9.76 11.28
C LEU A 76 -4.49 10.62 10.04
N ILE A 77 -4.05 9.99 8.95
CA ILE A 77 -3.71 10.66 7.70
C ILE A 77 -4.73 10.25 6.65
N HIS A 78 -5.39 11.22 6.03
CA HIS A 78 -6.30 10.91 4.93
C HIS A 78 -5.50 10.42 3.71
N LYS A 79 -6.00 9.42 2.98
CA LYS A 79 -5.30 8.84 1.81
C LYS A 79 -4.88 9.88 0.76
N LYS A 80 -5.62 10.99 0.62
CA LYS A 80 -5.27 12.13 -0.27
C LYS A 80 -3.96 12.82 0.12
N ASP A 81 -3.63 12.83 1.40
CA ASP A 81 -2.51 13.57 1.97
C ASP A 81 -1.24 12.71 2.06
N LEU A 82 -1.28 11.50 1.49
CA LEU A 82 -0.10 10.63 1.36
C LEU A 82 0.95 11.31 0.47
N ASN A 83 2.12 11.54 1.06
CA ASN A 83 3.26 12.07 0.32
C ASN A 83 3.91 10.98 -0.58
N LYS A 84 4.72 11.39 -1.56
CA LYS A 84 5.43 10.50 -2.50
C LYS A 84 6.47 9.58 -1.86
N THR A 85 6.75 9.71 -0.56
CA THR A 85 7.72 8.83 0.12
C THR A 85 7.10 7.49 0.50
N HIS A 86 5.77 7.39 0.48
CA HIS A 86 5.07 6.13 0.71
C HIS A 86 5.15 5.24 -0.52
N ARG A 87 5.66 4.01 -0.35
CA ARG A 87 5.67 3.00 -1.41
C ARG A 87 4.26 2.50 -1.64
N VAL A 88 3.63 2.94 -2.73
CA VAL A 88 2.33 2.46 -3.17
C VAL A 88 2.49 1.05 -3.73
N ARG A 89 1.70 0.09 -3.24
CA ARG A 89 1.69 -1.31 -3.72
C ARG A 89 0.76 -1.53 -4.91
N GLY A 90 -0.17 -0.61 -5.12
CA GLY A 90 -1.22 -0.74 -6.11
C GLY A 90 -2.33 0.26 -5.85
N TYR A 91 -3.39 0.10 -6.62
CA TYR A 91 -4.51 1.01 -6.66
C TYR A 91 -5.79 0.26 -6.31
N GLU A 92 -6.76 0.97 -5.75
CA GLU A 92 -8.10 0.44 -5.56
C GLU A 92 -9.04 1.14 -6.52
N GLU A 93 -9.76 0.37 -7.31
CA GLU A 93 -10.82 0.85 -8.19
C GLU A 93 -12.16 0.59 -7.52
N HIS A 94 -13.00 1.62 -7.45
CA HIS A 94 -14.31 1.53 -6.83
C HIS A 94 -15.39 1.80 -7.89
N PRO A 95 -16.39 0.91 -8.04
CA PRO A 95 -17.56 1.20 -8.87
C PRO A 95 -18.28 2.44 -8.35
N ASP A 96 -18.83 3.24 -9.27
CA ASP A 96 -19.64 4.41 -8.92
C ASP A 96 -21.09 4.01 -8.57
N GLU A 97 -21.20 3.14 -7.57
CA GLU A 97 -22.46 2.61 -7.07
C GLU A 97 -22.42 2.53 -5.54
N PRO A 98 -23.51 2.91 -4.84
CA PRO A 98 -23.60 2.75 -3.39
C PRO A 98 -23.45 1.31 -2.92
N GLY A 99 -22.81 1.11 -1.77
CA GLY A 99 -22.69 -0.21 -1.13
C GLY A 99 -21.80 -1.21 -1.88
N LYS A 100 -21.06 -0.79 -2.91
CA LYS A 100 -20.11 -1.65 -3.62
C LYS A 100 -18.72 -1.59 -2.99
N HIS A 101 -18.06 -2.74 -3.02
CA HIS A 101 -16.67 -2.86 -2.61
C HIS A 101 -15.74 -2.46 -3.76
N GLY A 102 -14.59 -1.90 -3.40
CA GLY A 102 -13.51 -1.69 -4.35
C GLY A 102 -12.70 -2.96 -4.61
N TYR A 103 -12.01 -2.95 -5.74
CA TYR A 103 -11.13 -4.02 -6.18
C TYR A 103 -9.69 -3.52 -6.17
N PHE A 104 -8.80 -4.30 -5.55
CA PHE A 104 -7.39 -3.99 -5.53
C PHE A 104 -6.69 -4.50 -6.78
N THR A 105 -5.87 -3.64 -7.39
CA THR A 105 -5.03 -3.93 -8.54
C THR A 105 -3.58 -3.63 -8.15
N ASP A 106 -2.68 -4.61 -8.22
CA ASP A 106 -1.24 -4.41 -7.95
C ASP A 106 -0.68 -3.42 -8.97
N SER A 107 0.17 -2.49 -8.53
CA SER A 107 0.89 -1.64 -9.47
C SER A 107 1.87 -2.51 -10.25
N ASP A 108 1.81 -2.50 -11.59
CA ASP A 108 2.79 -3.20 -12.43
C ASP A 108 4.13 -2.45 -12.41
N ASP A 109 4.78 -2.44 -11.24
CA ASP A 109 6.08 -1.80 -11.00
C ASP A 109 7.24 -2.67 -11.49
N ARG A 110 6.93 -3.67 -12.32
CA ARG A 110 7.93 -4.55 -12.91
C ARG A 110 8.81 -3.74 -13.85
N GLN A 111 10.11 -3.94 -13.69
CA GLN A 111 11.12 -3.31 -14.53
C GLN A 111 11.39 -4.18 -15.74
N ASP A 112 11.67 -3.55 -16.87
CA ASP A 112 12.18 -4.24 -18.05
C ASP A 112 13.65 -4.61 -17.83
N ILE A 113 13.94 -5.91 -17.94
CA ILE A 113 15.25 -6.50 -17.72
C ILE A 113 15.75 -7.08 -19.03
N THR A 114 16.99 -6.75 -19.39
CA THR A 114 17.67 -7.29 -20.58
C THR A 114 18.89 -8.11 -20.18
N LYS A 115 18.98 -9.34 -20.68
CA LYS A 115 20.15 -10.19 -20.49
C LYS A 115 21.30 -9.70 -21.35
N LEU A 116 22.47 -9.52 -20.75
CA LEU A 116 23.68 -9.13 -21.46
C LEU A 116 24.41 -10.36 -22.04
N PRO A 117 25.35 -10.16 -22.97
CA PRO A 117 26.18 -11.24 -23.50
C PRO A 117 27.04 -11.95 -22.44
N ILE A 118 27.25 -11.29 -21.29
CA ILE A 118 27.99 -11.84 -20.15
C ILE A 118 27.05 -12.72 -19.32
N PRO A 119 27.45 -13.97 -18.99
CA PRO A 119 26.64 -14.86 -18.15
C PRO A 119 26.27 -14.21 -16.82
N ASP A 120 25.00 -14.34 -16.43
CA ASP A 120 24.44 -13.81 -15.18
C ASP A 120 24.57 -12.28 -14.99
N CYS A 121 24.76 -11.54 -16.08
CA CYS A 121 24.64 -10.08 -16.09
C CYS A 121 23.33 -9.67 -16.76
N TYR A 122 22.54 -8.87 -16.06
CA TYR A 122 21.27 -8.34 -16.54
C TYR A 122 21.21 -6.84 -16.29
N GLU A 123 20.81 -6.09 -17.30
CA GLU A 123 20.61 -4.64 -17.25
C GLU A 123 19.14 -4.32 -16.96
N VAL A 124 18.91 -3.31 -16.13
CA VAL A 124 17.57 -2.79 -15.82
C VAL A 124 17.34 -1.54 -16.67
N ALA A 125 16.20 -1.43 -17.35
CA ALA A 125 15.90 -0.28 -18.21
C ALA A 125 15.92 1.07 -17.46
N ALA A 126 15.60 1.06 -16.17
CA ALA A 126 15.73 2.22 -15.28
C ALA A 126 17.18 2.56 -14.86
N GLY A 127 18.17 1.85 -15.41
CA GLY A 127 19.60 2.04 -15.19
C GLY A 127 20.16 1.18 -14.04
N GLY A 128 21.32 0.57 -14.27
CA GLY A 128 22.02 -0.32 -13.33
C GLY A 128 21.86 -1.80 -13.67
N TYR A 129 22.38 -2.66 -12.79
CA TYR A 129 22.42 -4.11 -13.02
C TYR A 129 21.68 -4.89 -11.94
N LEU A 130 21.09 -6.02 -12.32
CA LEU A 130 20.43 -6.93 -11.40
C LEU A 130 21.46 -7.80 -10.67
N LYS A 131 21.37 -7.87 -9.35
CA LYS A 131 22.17 -8.79 -8.54
C LYS A 131 21.65 -10.21 -8.67
N VAL A 132 22.58 -11.14 -8.81
CA VAL A 132 22.32 -12.58 -8.81
C VAL A 132 23.04 -13.18 -7.58
N PRO A 133 22.43 -13.14 -6.39
CA PRO A 133 23.12 -13.47 -5.14
C PRO A 133 23.35 -14.97 -4.95
N ASP A 134 22.55 -15.81 -5.60
CA ASP A 134 22.59 -17.25 -5.43
C ASP A 134 22.29 -18.00 -6.74
N LEU A 135 22.60 -19.29 -6.74
CA LEU A 135 22.36 -20.17 -7.89
C LEU A 135 20.86 -20.26 -8.23
N LYS A 136 20.02 -20.17 -7.19
CA LYS A 136 18.56 -20.17 -7.32
C LYS A 136 18.06 -19.03 -8.22
N THR A 137 18.56 -17.84 -7.95
CA THR A 137 18.28 -16.63 -8.74
C THR A 137 18.86 -16.75 -10.14
N SER A 138 20.08 -17.28 -10.28
CA SER A 138 20.71 -17.50 -11.59
C SER A 138 19.86 -18.39 -12.50
N VAL A 139 19.44 -19.56 -12.02
CA VAL A 139 18.61 -20.51 -12.79
C VAL A 139 17.26 -19.88 -13.13
N PHE A 140 16.63 -19.22 -12.18
CA PHE A 140 15.36 -18.53 -12.40
C PHE A 140 15.47 -17.46 -13.49
N LEU A 141 16.47 -16.57 -13.43
CA LEU A 141 16.63 -15.52 -14.43
C LEU A 141 16.98 -16.06 -15.81
N ARG A 142 17.80 -17.13 -15.89
CA ARG A 142 18.11 -17.81 -17.16
C ARG A 142 16.88 -18.42 -17.81
N SER A 143 15.88 -18.84 -17.03
CA SER A 143 14.62 -19.40 -17.55
C SER A 143 13.71 -18.37 -18.24
N LYS A 144 13.95 -17.07 -18.05
CA LYS A 144 13.07 -15.98 -18.52
C LYS A 144 13.36 -15.48 -19.95
N GLY A 145 14.42 -15.98 -20.60
CA GLY A 145 14.81 -15.57 -21.95
C GLY A 145 15.73 -14.35 -21.98
N SER A 146 15.76 -13.64 -23.11
CA SER A 146 16.67 -12.51 -23.36
C SER A 146 16.16 -11.16 -22.83
N ALA A 147 14.84 -10.96 -22.80
CA ALA A 147 14.20 -9.77 -22.27
C ALA A 147 12.90 -10.15 -21.56
N PHE A 148 12.67 -9.60 -20.36
CA PHE A 148 11.51 -9.92 -19.54
C PHE A 148 11.22 -8.82 -18.51
N LYS A 149 10.00 -8.85 -17.95
CA LYS A 149 9.59 -7.97 -16.85
C LYS A 149 9.76 -8.66 -15.50
N LEU A 150 10.31 -7.94 -14.52
CA LEU A 150 10.60 -8.47 -13.20
C LEU A 150 10.34 -7.44 -12.10
N LYS A 151 9.73 -7.84 -10.98
CA LYS A 151 9.65 -6.99 -9.79
C LYS A 151 11.01 -6.96 -9.08
N CYS A 152 11.62 -5.79 -9.01
CA CYS A 152 12.92 -5.57 -8.35
C CYS A 152 12.99 -4.19 -7.69
N SER A 153 13.90 -4.02 -6.74
CA SER A 153 14.16 -2.74 -6.06
C SER A 153 15.60 -2.30 -6.21
N LYS A 154 15.81 -1.00 -6.44
CA LYS A 154 17.12 -0.38 -6.48
C LYS A 154 17.73 -0.29 -5.08
N ASN A 155 19.00 -0.67 -4.98
CA ASN A 155 19.84 -0.56 -3.79
C ASN A 155 20.63 0.76 -3.82
N ASP A 156 21.17 1.16 -2.67
CA ASP A 156 21.97 2.40 -2.52
C ASP A 156 23.26 2.38 -3.36
N ASP A 157 23.79 1.20 -3.67
CA ASP A 157 24.99 1.01 -4.51
C ASP A 157 24.69 1.07 -6.02
N GLY A 158 23.45 1.36 -6.41
CA GLY A 158 23.01 1.46 -7.81
C GLY A 158 22.69 0.12 -8.48
N SER A 159 22.85 -1.01 -7.78
CA SER A 159 22.38 -2.32 -8.24
C SER A 159 20.91 -2.56 -7.91
N TRP A 160 20.30 -3.61 -8.46
CA TRP A 160 18.91 -3.98 -8.22
C TRP A 160 18.79 -5.38 -7.60
N THR A 161 17.85 -5.56 -6.69
CA THR A 161 17.55 -6.84 -6.03
C THR A 161 16.20 -7.37 -6.49
N VAL A 162 16.12 -8.67 -6.80
CA VAL A 162 14.88 -9.34 -7.20
C VAL A 162 13.92 -9.43 -6.00
N LEU A 163 12.65 -9.09 -6.22
CA LEU A 163 11.58 -9.17 -5.22
C LEU A 163 10.52 -10.24 -5.54
N GLU A 164 10.64 -10.91 -6.69
CA GLU A 164 9.76 -12.02 -7.07
C GLU A 164 10.02 -13.25 -6.18
N ASN A 165 8.96 -14.01 -5.90
CA ASN A 165 9.09 -15.29 -5.21
C ASN A 165 9.76 -16.31 -6.13
N ILE A 166 11.05 -16.54 -5.92
CA ILE A 166 11.82 -17.51 -6.70
C ILE A 166 11.48 -18.92 -6.19
N PRO A 167 11.01 -19.86 -7.04
CA PRO A 167 10.71 -21.23 -6.62
C PRO A 167 11.99 -21.96 -6.19
N SER A 168 11.90 -22.80 -5.16
CA SER A 168 13.02 -23.65 -4.70
C SER A 168 13.53 -24.54 -5.83
N ILE A 169 14.85 -24.67 -5.93
CA ILE A 169 15.46 -25.67 -6.79
C ILE A 169 15.54 -26.95 -5.98
N ASP A 170 14.91 -28.01 -6.47
CA ASP A 170 15.11 -29.38 -5.97
C ASP A 170 16.45 -29.94 -6.46
#